data_AF-A0A846Q6V5-F1
#
_entry.id   AF-A0A846Q6V5-F1
#
_cell.length_a   1.000
_cell.length_b   1.000
_cell.length_c   1.000
_cell.angle_alpha   90.00
_cell.angle_beta   90.00
_cell.angle_gamma   90.00
#
_symmetry.space_group_name_H-M   'P 1'
#
loop_
_entity.id
_entity.type
_entity.pdbx_description
1 polymer ?
#
loop_
_entity_poly.entity_id
_entity_poly.type
_entity_poly.pdbx_seq_one_letter_code
_entity_poly.pdbx_strand_id
1 'polypeptide(L)' 'MRAEEELLSAAKRYLKRKYLETTVSMDVIENTVVNGDGQLRVRCTVKSLGLLKSDWIKTFDFKRGKIVTMHAKRI' A
#
# COMPACT_ATOMS: atom_id res chain seq x y z
N MET A 1 -13.53 11.95 6.71
CA MET A 1 -12.79 10.68 6.87
C MET A 1 -12.59 10.11 5.47
N ARG A 2 -11.35 9.79 5.04
CA ARG A 2 -11.21 9.08 3.77
C ARG A 2 -11.72 7.65 3.94
N ALA A 3 -12.51 7.17 3.00
CA ALA A 3 -12.92 5.78 3.00
C ALA A 3 -11.69 4.88 2.78
N GLU A 4 -11.68 3.70 3.39
CA GLU A 4 -10.58 2.72 3.27
C GLU A 4 -10.22 2.43 1.81
N GLU A 5 -11.23 2.38 0.93
CA GLU A 5 -11.07 2.21 -0.51
C GLU A 5 -10.20 3.30 -1.16
N GLU A 6 -10.30 4.56 -0.71
CA GLU A 6 -9.46 5.65 -1.22
C GLU A 6 -8.01 5.47 -0.82
N LEU A 7 -7.75 4.99 0.40
CA LEU A 7 -6.42 4.71 0.91
C LEU A 7 -5.79 3.54 0.15
N LEU A 8 -6.55 2.47 -0.08
CA LEU A 8 -6.14 1.34 -0.91
C LEU A 8 -5.86 1.76 -2.35
N SER A 9 -6.69 2.63 -2.93
CA SER A 9 -6.47 3.20 -4.26
C SER A 9 -5.18 4.02 -4.32
N ALA A 10 -4.90 4.83 -3.29
CA ALA A 10 -3.64 5.58 -3.17
C ALA A 10 -2.42 4.66 -3.05
N ALA A 11 -2.50 3.60 -2.24
CA ALA A 11 -1.45 2.60 -2.10
C ALA A 11 -1.16 1.87 -3.42
N LYS A 12 -2.19 1.40 -4.13
CA LYS A 12 -2.06 0.76 -5.46
C LYS A 12 -1.37 1.69 -6.46
N ARG A 13 -1.79 2.97 -6.52
CA ARG A 13 -1.14 3.98 -7.39
C ARG A 13 0.33 4.21 -7.03
N TYR A 14 0.64 4.25 -5.74
CA TYR A 14 2.01 4.43 -5.26
C TYR A 14 2.90 3.25 -5.66
N LEU A 15 2.44 2.01 -5.46
CA LEU A 15 3.18 0.80 -5.88
C LEU A 15 3.44 0.79 -7.38
N LYS A 16 2.42 1.11 -8.19
CA LYS A 16 2.55 1.15 -9.64
C LYS A 16 3.54 2.20 -10.11
N ARG A 17 3.48 3.42 -9.56
CA ARG A 17 4.34 4.53 -9.99
C ARG A 17 5.78 4.40 -9.51
N LYS A 18 5.99 3.95 -8.27
CA LYS A 18 7.33 3.96 -7.65
C LYS A 18 8.10 2.66 -7.85
N TYR A 19 7.40 1.53 -7.90
CA TYR A 19 8.03 0.19 -7.98
C TYR A 19 7.68 -0.57 -9.25
N LEU A 20 6.86 0.03 -10.14
CA LEU A 20 6.33 -0.63 -11.35
C LEU A 20 5.55 -1.92 -11.05
N GLU A 21 5.08 -2.05 -9.80
CA GLU A 21 4.35 -3.21 -9.32
C GLU A 21 2.87 -3.11 -9.69
N THR A 22 2.32 -4.22 -10.19
CA THR A 22 0.87 -4.38 -10.33
C THR A 22 0.34 -5.15 -9.13
N THR A 23 -0.61 -4.56 -8.40
CA THR A 23 -1.30 -5.20 -7.27
C THR A 23 -2.26 -6.26 -7.78
N VAL A 24 -2.11 -7.50 -7.29
CA VAL A 24 -3.01 -8.62 -7.60
C VAL A 24 -4.08 -8.75 -6.51
N SER A 25 -3.68 -8.68 -5.25
CA SER A 25 -4.55 -8.65 -4.07
C SER A 25 -3.99 -7.66 -3.04
N MET A 26 -4.86 -7.10 -2.22
CA MET A 26 -4.48 -6.20 -1.13
C MET A 26 -5.59 -6.17 -0.09
N ASP A 27 -5.27 -6.65 1.11
CA ASP A 27 -6.17 -6.74 2.25
C ASP A 27 -5.62 -5.89 3.39
N VAL A 28 -6.49 -5.11 4.04
CA VAL A 28 -6.10 -4.26 5.17
C VAL A 28 -5.90 -5.13 6.41
N ILE A 29 -4.75 -4.97 7.05
CA ILE A 29 -4.46 -5.55 8.37
C ILE A 29 -4.80 -4.53 9.45
N GLU A 30 -4.40 -3.28 9.23
CA GLU A 30 -4.55 -2.20 10.19
C GLU A 30 -4.59 -0.85 9.47
N ASN A 31 -5.48 0.03 9.93
CA ASN A 31 -5.65 1.37 9.40
C ASN A 31 -5.74 2.37 10.56
N THR A 32 -4.69 3.16 10.74
CA THR A 32 -4.62 4.24 11.74
C THR A 32 -4.68 5.63 11.09
N VAL A 33 -5.02 5.71 9.80
CA VAL A 33 -5.06 6.98 9.07
C VAL A 33 -6.28 7.80 9.49
N VAL A 34 -6.02 8.87 10.24
CA VAL A 34 -7.04 9.83 10.69
C VAL A 34 -6.71 11.19 10.08
N ASN A 35 -7.70 11.80 9.43
CA ASN A 35 -7.55 13.11 8.76
C ASN A 35 -6.37 13.21 7.77
N GLY A 36 -5.92 12.07 7.22
CA GLY A 36 -4.84 11.99 6.23
C GLY A 36 -3.45 11.79 6.81
N ASP A 37 -3.33 11.60 8.12
CA ASP A 37 -2.08 11.28 8.81
C ASP A 37 -2.21 9.93 9.53
N GLY A 38 -1.15 9.12 9.50
CA GLY A 38 -1.13 7.79 10.13
C GLY A 38 -0.61 6.70 9.20
N GLN A 39 -0.91 5.45 9.51
CA GLN A 39 -0.37 4.30 8.78
C GLN A 39 -1.47 3.41 8.22
N LEU A 40 -1.26 2.91 7.00
CA LEU A 40 -2.04 1.83 6.42
C LEU A 40 -1.15 0.61 6.27
N ARG A 41 -1.46 -0.47 6.98
CA ARG A 41 -0.76 -1.73 6.89
C ARG A 41 -1.61 -2.75 6.15
N VAL A 42 -1.04 -3.35 5.11
CA VAL A 42 -1.75 -4.29 4.24
C VAL A 42 -0.95 -5.58 4.05
N ARG A 43 -1.66 -6.67 3.81
CA ARG A 43 -1.15 -7.87 3.16
C ARG A 43 -1.44 -7.74 1.67
N CYS A 44 -0.46 -7.98 0.81
CA CYS A 44 -0.69 -7.87 -0.64
C CYS A 44 0.16 -8.85 -1.44
N THR A 45 -0.42 -9.34 -2.52
CA THR A 45 0.31 -10.01 -3.61
C THR A 45 0.56 -9.01 -4.72
N VAL A 46 1.82 -8.86 -5.14
CA VAL A 46 2.22 -7.97 -6.24
C VAL A 46 2.97 -8.73 -7.33
N LYS A 47 2.90 -8.22 -8.55
CA LYS A 47 3.70 -8.69 -9.69
C LYS A 47 4.53 -7.51 -10.23
N SER A 48 5.84 -7.67 -10.23
CA SER A 48 6.76 -6.74 -10.89
C SER A 48 7.05 -7.19 -12.32
N LEU A 49 7.51 -6.26 -13.16
CA LEU A 49 7.94 -6.57 -14.54
C LEU A 49 9.01 -7.68 -14.54
N GLY A 50 8.76 -8.75 -15.29
CA GLY A 50 9.68 -9.88 -15.42
C GLY A 50 9.75 -10.82 -14.22
N LEU A 51 9.01 -10.56 -13.13
CA LEU A 51 9.02 -11.38 -11.92
C LEU A 51 7.70 -12.13 -11.71
N LEU A 52 7.82 -13.24 -10.97
CA LEU A 52 6.67 -13.98 -10.45
C LEU A 52 5.92 -13.15 -9.41
N LYS A 53 4.66 -13.54 -9.15
CA LYS A 53 3.87 -12.99 -8.05
C LYS A 53 4.62 -13.21 -6.73
N SER A 54 4.54 -12.23 -5.82
CA SER A 54 5.16 -12.32 -4.50
C SER A 54 4.27 -11.68 -3.45
N ASP A 55 4.30 -12.24 -2.24
CA ASP A 55 3.48 -11.84 -1.12
C ASP A 55 4.28 -10.98 -0.14
N TRP A 56 3.64 -9.92 0.35
CA TRP A 56 4.26 -8.91 1.18
C TRP A 56 3.30 -8.40 2.25
N ILE A 57 3.88 -7.99 3.37
CA ILE A 57 3.29 -6.99 4.26
C ILE A 57 3.90 -5.64 3.91
N LYS A 58 3.05 -4.67 3.58
CA LYS A 58 3.47 -3.29 3.29
C LYS A 58 2.79 -2.32 4.24
N THR A 59 3.56 -1.39 4.80
CA THR A 59 3.08 -0.32 5.66
C THR A 59 3.32 1.01 4.96
N PHE A 60 2.26 1.77 4.71
CA PHE A 60 2.30 3.06 4.03
C PHE A 60 2.09 4.17 5.06
N ASP A 61 3.07 5.06 5.18
CA ASP A 61 2.98 6.24 6.04
C ASP A 61 2.32 7.39 5.29
N PHE A 62 1.15 7.81 5.76
CA PHE A 62 0.43 8.97 5.25
C PHE A 62 0.79 10.21 6.06
N LYS A 63 1.09 11.31 5.35
CA LYS A 63 1.11 12.66 5.91
C LYS A 63 0.33 13.61 5.01
N ARG A 64 -0.58 14.39 5.59
CA ARG A 64 -1.46 15.33 4.85
C ARG A 64 -2.12 14.67 3.64
N GLY A 65 -2.56 13.42 3.79
CA GLY A 65 -3.23 12.61 2.78
C GLY A 65 -2.35 12.08 1.65
N LYS A 66 -1.01 12.15 1.78
CA LYS A 66 -0.04 11.64 0.80
C LYS A 66 0.85 10.58 1.45
N ILE A 67 1.21 9.55 0.68
CA ILE A 67 2.20 8.56 1.12
C ILE A 67 3.58 9.19 1.06
N VAL A 68 4.27 9.28 2.19
CA VAL A 68 5.63 9.82 2.28
C VAL A 68 6.68 8.72 2.33
N THR A 69 6.34 7.60 2.97
CA THR A 69 7.24 6.46 3.17
C THR A 69 6.46 5.15 3.03
N MET A 70 7.18 4.08 2.67
CA MET A 70 6.63 2.74 2.67
C MET A 70 7.69 1.75 3.14
N HIS A 71 7.29 0.86 4.05
CA HIS A 71 8.09 -0.25 4.54
C HIS A 71 7.52 -1.56 4.02
N ALA A 72 8.37 -2.44 3.49
CA ALA A 72 7.98 -3.73 2.94
C ALA A 72 8.69 -4.87 3.66
N LYS A 73 7.95 -5.92 3.98
CA LYS A 73 8.46 -7.19 4.51
C LYS A 73 7.86 -8.34 3.71
N ARG A 74 8.71 -9.19 3.13
CA ARG A 74 8.28 -10.39 2.41
C ARG A 74 7.75 -11.43 3.40
N ILE A 75 6.75 -12.20 2.98
CA ILE A 75 6.18 -13.33 3.73
C ILE A 75 6.16 -14.60 2.88
#